data_AF-A0A3N5A961-F1
#
_entry.id   AF-A0A3N5A961-F1
#
_cell.length_a   1.000
_cell.length_b   1.000
_cell.length_c   1.000
_cell.angle_alpha   90.00
_cell.angle_beta   90.00
_cell.angle_gamma   90.00
#
_symmetry.space_group_name_H-M   'P 1'
#
loop_
_entity.id
_entity.type
_entity.pdbx_description
1 polymer ?
#
loop_
_entity_poly.entity_id
_entity_poly.type
_entity_poly.pdbx_seq_one_letter_code
_entity_poly.pdbx_strand_id
1 'polypeptide(L)'
;MGLWGVLGRAGLVLALAGAGPAVGGAAAQARPATPQLVVQRTGGLLDGDVVGFSVKGGPPKAYVRVELCAPDTVAGACDEDTGRQFRVLPDGTLAKSPKKLYAQLVTGAGTFDCRTATAAHPCRLALTDNTGAVLTTVALGFRPHGALEAAPTVGADPSEGLVDGQSVHVTGRGYEPQYHSLVMECAAGSTEATGCRTRGRPPATTDQGRLDEEVVVSASFTTVDGRTVDCRVAPGCEVVVFGTRVRGPHSVSHPVRFAPASAPAGG
;
A
#
# COMPACT_ATOMS: atom_id res chain seq x y z
N MET A 1 49.91 87.26 7.69
CA MET A 1 49.54 88.68 7.90
C MET A 1 48.03 88.78 7.82
N GLY A 2 47.36 89.04 8.97
CA GLY A 2 45.93 89.42 9.13
C GLY A 2 44.88 88.39 8.70
N LEU A 3 43.64 88.32 9.22
CA LEU A 3 42.86 89.03 10.24
C LEU A 3 41.67 88.07 10.54
N TRP A 4 41.39 87.69 11.79
CA TRP A 4 40.22 88.11 12.61
C TRP A 4 38.82 87.70 12.12
N GLY A 5 38.03 87.07 13.01
CA GLY A 5 36.57 86.88 12.82
C GLY A 5 35.82 85.93 13.77
N VAL A 6 35.87 86.19 15.09
CA VAL A 6 34.76 86.21 16.08
C VAL A 6 33.79 85.01 16.26
N LEU A 7 33.86 84.45 17.48
CA LEU A 7 32.84 83.93 18.42
C LEU A 7 31.35 83.81 18.01
N GLY A 8 30.79 82.61 18.29
CA GLY A 8 29.36 82.38 18.59
C GLY A 8 29.16 81.05 19.31
N ARG A 9 28.82 81.09 20.61
CA ARG A 9 28.54 79.93 21.48
C ARG A 9 27.05 79.56 21.46
N ALA A 10 26.81 78.28 21.77
CA ALA A 10 25.63 77.67 22.42
C ALA A 10 24.57 77.00 21.52
N GLY A 11 24.25 75.74 21.86
CA GLY A 11 23.07 75.02 21.37
C GLY A 11 23.26 73.50 21.25
N LEU A 12 23.55 72.81 22.36
CA LEU A 12 23.45 71.35 22.44
C LEU A 12 21.96 70.96 22.40
N VAL A 13 21.51 70.28 21.34
CA VAL A 13 20.20 69.62 21.31
C VAL A 13 20.43 68.11 21.17
N LEU A 14 20.26 67.38 22.27
CA LEU A 14 20.09 65.93 22.28
C LEU A 14 18.77 65.60 21.56
N ALA A 15 18.85 64.96 20.40
CA ALA A 15 17.71 64.27 19.80
C ALA A 15 17.68 62.82 20.29
N LEU A 16 16.70 62.50 21.14
CA LEU A 16 16.38 61.16 21.56
C LEU A 16 15.84 60.38 20.35
N ALA A 17 16.61 59.39 19.87
CA ALA A 17 16.13 58.42 18.89
C ALA A 17 15.10 57.50 19.58
N GLY A 18 13.82 57.73 19.28
CA GLY A 18 12.72 56.87 19.73
C GLY A 18 12.84 55.48 19.13
N ALA A 19 12.78 54.47 20.00
CA ALA A 19 12.61 53.08 19.65
C ALA A 19 11.26 52.90 18.94
N GLY A 20 11.29 52.56 17.65
CA GLY A 20 10.11 52.09 16.94
C GLY A 20 9.69 50.70 17.47
N PRO A 21 8.39 50.41 17.58
CA PRO A 21 7.95 49.09 18.02
C PRO A 21 8.29 48.08 16.93
N ALA A 22 9.10 47.09 17.29
CA ALA A 22 9.26 45.88 16.50
C ALA A 22 7.90 45.18 16.45
N VAL A 23 7.23 45.26 15.30
CA VAL A 23 6.04 44.45 15.01
C VAL A 23 6.52 43.02 14.79
N GLY A 24 6.76 42.32 15.89
CA GLY A 24 7.00 40.89 15.91
C GLY A 24 5.72 40.20 15.49
N GLY A 25 5.53 40.04 14.18
CA GLY A 25 4.58 39.09 13.63
C GLY A 25 5.04 37.69 14.01
N ALA A 26 4.64 37.23 15.19
CA ALA A 26 4.66 35.82 15.49
C ALA A 26 3.78 35.16 14.44
N ALA A 27 4.39 34.48 13.46
CA ALA A 27 3.68 33.55 12.61
C ALA A 27 2.94 32.61 13.57
N ALA A 28 1.61 32.73 13.63
CA ALA A 28 0.79 31.79 14.36
C ALA A 28 1.12 30.42 13.77
N GLN A 29 1.91 29.64 14.50
CA GLN A 29 2.17 28.25 14.15
C GLN A 29 0.81 27.59 14.16
N ALA A 30 0.26 27.33 12.97
CA ALA A 30 -1.00 26.64 12.81
C ALA A 30 -0.88 25.35 13.64
N ARG A 31 -1.72 25.24 14.66
CA ARG A 31 -1.74 24.06 15.53
C ARG A 31 -1.86 22.85 14.60
N PRO A 32 -1.00 21.82 14.74
CA PRO A 32 -1.08 20.67 13.86
C PRO A 32 -2.51 20.13 13.92
N ALA A 33 -3.17 20.12 12.76
CA ALA A 33 -4.55 19.65 12.67
C ALA A 33 -4.60 18.21 13.17
N THR A 34 -5.58 17.87 14.00
CA THR A 34 -5.77 16.49 14.44
C THR A 34 -6.03 15.62 13.21
N PRO A 35 -5.27 14.52 13.01
CA PRO A 35 -5.48 13.63 11.88
C PRO A 35 -6.91 13.09 11.85
N GLN A 36 -7.55 13.18 10.69
CA GLN A 36 -8.87 12.64 10.44
C GLN A 36 -8.79 11.61 9.32
N LEU A 37 -9.35 10.43 9.58
CA LEU A 37 -9.60 9.41 8.57
C LEU A 37 -11.09 9.48 8.21
N VAL A 38 -11.39 9.82 6.97
CA VAL A 38 -12.78 9.95 6.49
C VAL A 38 -13.08 8.78 5.56
N VAL A 39 -14.05 7.93 5.95
CA VAL A 39 -14.44 6.72 5.22
C VAL A 39 -15.87 6.87 4.70
N GLN A 40 -16.09 6.61 3.41
CA GLN A 40 -17.38 6.87 2.76
C GLN A 40 -18.50 5.92 3.20
N ARG A 41 -18.15 4.72 3.68
CA ARG A 41 -19.10 3.71 4.15
C ARG A 41 -18.46 2.90 5.27
N THR A 42 -19.16 2.82 6.40
CA THR A 42 -18.65 2.18 7.62
C THR A 42 -19.56 1.09 8.17
N GLY A 43 -20.80 0.97 7.69
CA GLY A 43 -21.78 0.01 8.19
C GLY A 43 -22.36 -0.88 7.10
N GLY A 44 -22.91 -2.02 7.50
CA GLY A 44 -23.48 -3.01 6.57
C GLY A 44 -22.42 -3.64 5.66
N LEU A 45 -21.17 -3.66 6.12
CA LEU A 45 -20.03 -4.12 5.34
C LEU A 45 -20.06 -5.64 5.16
N LEU A 46 -19.66 -6.11 3.98
CA LEU A 46 -19.34 -7.50 3.69
C LEU A 46 -17.81 -7.67 3.65
N ASP A 47 -17.34 -8.90 3.77
CA ASP A 47 -15.93 -9.22 3.54
C ASP A 47 -15.54 -8.94 2.09
N GLY A 48 -14.37 -8.37 1.87
CA GLY A 48 -13.87 -8.00 0.53
C GLY A 48 -14.41 -6.68 -0.03
N ASP A 49 -15.29 -6.00 0.71
CA ASP A 49 -15.83 -4.72 0.31
C ASP A 49 -14.74 -3.66 0.10
N VAL A 50 -14.83 -2.92 -1.01
CA VAL A 50 -13.94 -1.78 -1.29
C VAL A 50 -14.64 -0.49 -0.89
N VAL A 51 -14.02 0.29 -0.01
CA VAL A 51 -14.50 1.61 0.41
C VAL A 51 -13.53 2.71 0.00
N GLY A 52 -14.06 3.88 -0.32
CA GLY A 52 -13.24 5.08 -0.46
C GLY A 52 -12.92 5.68 0.90
N PHE A 53 -11.66 6.08 1.10
CA PHE A 53 -11.25 6.87 2.27
C PHE A 53 -10.37 8.05 1.85
N SER A 54 -10.22 9.03 2.74
CA SER A 54 -9.29 10.16 2.61
C SER A 54 -8.72 10.54 3.97
N VAL A 55 -7.62 11.31 3.97
CA VAL A 55 -7.01 11.84 5.21
C VAL A 55 -6.99 13.37 5.17
N LYS A 56 -7.30 14.00 6.31
CA LYS A 56 -7.12 15.44 6.54
C LYS A 56 -6.29 15.66 7.79
N GLY A 57 -5.42 16.67 7.79
CA GLY A 57 -4.57 16.96 8.94
C GLY A 57 -3.59 15.84 9.28
N GLY A 58 -3.26 14.97 8.32
CA GLY A 58 -2.22 13.97 8.49
C GLY A 58 -0.82 14.61 8.61
N PRO A 59 0.17 13.86 9.11
CA PRO A 59 1.56 14.34 9.22
C PRO A 59 2.12 14.68 7.82
N PRO A 60 2.40 15.96 7.50
CA PRO A 60 2.76 16.36 6.13
C PRO A 60 4.01 15.68 5.61
N LYS A 61 3.99 15.24 4.34
CA LYS A 61 5.08 14.52 3.65
C LYS A 61 5.48 13.18 4.26
N ALA A 62 4.90 12.80 5.40
CA ALA A 62 5.17 11.54 6.06
C ALA A 62 4.45 10.39 5.36
N TYR A 63 4.94 9.18 5.61
CA TYR A 63 4.21 7.98 5.30
C TYR A 63 3.36 7.57 6.50
N VAL A 64 2.14 7.15 6.20
CA VAL A 64 1.16 6.63 7.15
C VAL A 64 0.69 5.28 6.65
N ARG A 65 0.24 4.39 7.54
CA ARG A 65 -0.40 3.14 7.16
C ARG A 65 -1.90 3.23 7.45
N VAL A 66 -2.68 2.56 6.61
CA VAL A 66 -4.12 2.38 6.80
C VAL A 66 -4.40 0.88 6.86
N GLU A 67 -4.79 0.42 8.04
CA GLU A 67 -4.91 -1.00 8.39
C GLU A 67 -6.19 -1.28 9.17
N LEU A 68 -6.68 -2.52 9.08
CA LEU A 68 -7.83 -2.95 9.85
C LEU A 68 -7.40 -3.41 11.24
N CYS A 69 -8.17 -3.05 12.24
CA CYS A 69 -7.93 -3.47 13.61
C CYS A 69 -9.17 -4.13 14.21
N ALA A 70 -8.93 -5.20 14.95
CA ALA A 70 -9.88 -5.81 15.85
C ALA A 70 -10.32 -4.80 16.94
N PRO A 71 -11.37 -5.12 17.70
CA PRO A 71 -11.80 -4.29 18.81
C PRO A 71 -10.71 -4.07 19.86
N ASP A 72 -10.90 -3.05 20.68
CA ASP A 72 -9.92 -2.53 21.66
C ASP A 72 -9.68 -3.50 22.82
N THR A 73 -10.59 -4.47 22.95
CA THR A 73 -10.47 -5.60 23.85
C THR A 73 -9.48 -6.68 23.37
N VAL A 74 -8.93 -6.56 22.16
CA VAL A 74 -8.00 -7.54 21.58
C VAL A 74 -6.57 -6.98 21.62
N ALA A 75 -5.62 -7.72 22.22
CA ALA A 75 -4.22 -7.34 22.25
C ALA A 75 -3.59 -7.39 20.84
N GLY A 76 -2.68 -6.45 20.53
CA GLY A 76 -2.07 -6.36 19.20
C GLY A 76 -3.10 -6.17 18.09
N ALA A 77 -4.12 -5.34 18.33
CA ALA A 77 -5.39 -5.34 17.63
C ALA A 77 -5.32 -5.20 16.10
N CYS A 78 -4.27 -4.61 15.53
CA CYS A 78 -4.22 -4.34 14.10
C CYS A 78 -3.63 -5.52 13.32
N ASP A 79 -4.29 -5.80 12.19
CA ASP A 79 -3.84 -6.78 11.20
C ASP A 79 -2.89 -6.08 10.23
N GLU A 80 -1.59 -6.29 10.44
CA GLU A 80 -0.54 -5.65 9.66
C GLU A 80 -0.54 -6.09 8.19
N ASP A 81 -1.05 -7.28 7.88
CA ASP A 81 -1.11 -7.82 6.51
C ASP A 81 -2.13 -7.06 5.67
N THR A 82 -3.16 -6.50 6.32
CA THR A 82 -4.10 -5.60 5.65
C THR A 82 -3.51 -4.21 5.42
N GLY A 83 -2.39 -3.85 6.06
CA GLY A 83 -1.85 -2.50 6.05
C GLY A 83 -1.41 -2.01 4.67
N ARG A 84 -1.90 -0.83 4.26
CA ARG A 84 -1.40 -0.11 3.08
C ARG A 84 -0.74 1.18 3.48
N GLN A 85 0.45 1.41 2.96
CA GLN A 85 1.20 2.63 3.19
C GLN A 85 0.85 3.69 2.16
N PHE A 86 0.64 4.92 2.61
CA PHE A 86 0.33 6.08 1.79
C PHE A 86 1.24 7.24 2.18
N ARG A 87 1.53 8.10 1.22
CA ARG A 87 2.25 9.35 1.47
C ARG A 87 1.27 10.49 1.60
N VAL A 88 1.32 11.20 2.72
CA VAL A 88 0.52 12.40 2.95
C VAL A 88 1.14 13.56 2.16
N LEU A 89 0.30 14.36 1.50
CA LEU A 89 0.72 15.53 0.76
C LEU A 89 1.29 16.62 1.68
N PRO A 90 2.03 17.61 1.12
CA PRO A 90 2.60 18.71 1.91
C PRO A 90 1.58 19.54 2.70
N ASP A 91 0.31 19.54 2.29
CA ASP A 91 -0.79 20.23 2.98
C ASP A 91 -1.46 19.38 4.08
N GLY A 92 -0.93 18.19 4.35
CA GLY A 92 -1.49 17.26 5.34
C GLY A 92 -2.69 16.46 4.84
N THR A 93 -2.98 16.45 3.54
CA THR A 93 -4.09 15.68 2.97
C THR A 93 -3.62 14.39 2.29
N LEU A 94 -4.52 13.40 2.23
CA LEU A 94 -4.43 12.28 1.31
C LEU A 94 -5.71 12.26 0.47
N ALA A 95 -5.55 12.31 -0.85
CA ALA A 95 -6.65 12.23 -1.79
C ALA A 95 -7.43 10.92 -1.63
N LYS A 96 -8.67 10.92 -2.13
CA LYS A 96 -9.55 9.75 -2.05
C LYS A 96 -8.84 8.52 -2.62
N SER A 97 -8.72 7.47 -1.81
CA SER A 97 -8.05 6.22 -2.13
C SER A 97 -8.98 5.03 -1.83
N PRO A 98 -8.92 3.93 -2.59
CA PRO A 98 -9.65 2.72 -2.28
C PRO A 98 -8.95 1.94 -1.16
N LYS A 99 -9.76 1.32 -0.31
CA LYS A 99 -9.33 0.38 0.71
C LYS A 99 -10.26 -0.82 0.69
N LYS A 100 -9.69 -2.02 0.49
CA LYS A 100 -10.43 -3.25 0.70
C LYS A 100 -10.52 -3.56 2.18
N LEU A 101 -11.68 -4.02 2.63
CA LEU A 101 -11.96 -4.35 4.02
C LEU A 101 -12.14 -5.85 4.19
N TYR A 102 -11.57 -6.39 5.26
CA TYR A 102 -11.63 -7.81 5.59
C TYR A 102 -12.40 -8.02 6.89
N ALA A 103 -13.34 -8.95 6.86
CA ALA A 103 -14.23 -9.26 7.97
C ALA A 103 -13.57 -10.19 8.98
N GLN A 104 -12.53 -10.95 8.61
CA GLN A 104 -11.70 -11.64 9.59
C GLN A 104 -10.26 -11.12 9.49
N LEU A 105 -9.61 -11.00 10.65
CA LEU A 105 -8.32 -10.35 10.84
C LEU A 105 -7.35 -11.35 11.47
N VAL A 106 -6.07 -11.29 11.10
CA VAL A 106 -4.99 -11.99 11.77
C VAL A 106 -4.21 -10.97 12.59
N THR A 107 -4.25 -11.10 13.91
CA THR A 107 -3.58 -10.20 14.84
C THR A 107 -2.50 -10.94 15.62
N GLY A 108 -1.68 -10.21 16.40
CA GLY A 108 -0.71 -10.84 17.31
C GLY A 108 -1.36 -11.76 18.36
N ALA A 109 -2.66 -11.62 18.63
CA ALA A 109 -3.43 -12.47 19.53
C ALA A 109 -4.13 -13.65 18.82
N GLY A 110 -4.01 -13.76 17.49
CA GLY A 110 -4.66 -14.78 16.67
C GLY A 110 -5.72 -14.22 15.74
N THR A 111 -6.60 -15.08 15.21
CA THR A 111 -7.64 -14.65 14.28
C THR A 111 -8.86 -14.06 14.99
N PHE A 112 -9.39 -12.95 14.49
CA PHE A 112 -10.60 -12.31 14.98
C PHE A 112 -11.63 -12.11 13.85
N ASP A 113 -12.92 -12.37 14.11
CA ASP A 113 -14.00 -12.16 13.13
C ASP A 113 -14.83 -10.92 13.48
N CYS A 114 -14.66 -9.84 12.71
CA CYS A 114 -15.35 -8.57 12.83
C CYS A 114 -16.87 -8.64 12.68
N ARG A 115 -17.42 -9.73 12.15
CA ARG A 115 -18.89 -9.93 12.12
C ARG A 115 -19.45 -10.24 13.50
N THR A 116 -18.60 -10.64 14.44
CA THR A 116 -18.95 -10.91 15.84
C THR A 116 -18.72 -9.72 16.76
N ALA A 117 -18.13 -8.63 16.25
CA ALA A 117 -17.89 -7.41 17.01
C ALA A 117 -19.20 -6.71 17.40
N THR A 118 -19.20 -6.04 18.55
CA THR A 118 -20.38 -5.30 19.04
C THR A 118 -20.25 -3.81 18.72
N ALA A 119 -21.35 -3.07 18.84
CA ALA A 119 -21.31 -1.61 18.67
C ALA A 119 -20.44 -0.91 19.73
N ALA A 120 -20.32 -1.49 20.94
CA ALA A 120 -19.46 -0.95 22.00
C ALA A 120 -17.97 -1.19 21.71
N HIS A 121 -17.65 -2.33 21.09
CA HIS A 121 -16.29 -2.74 20.75
C HIS A 121 -16.24 -3.14 19.26
N PRO A 122 -16.30 -2.16 18.34
CA PRO A 122 -16.31 -2.45 16.91
C PRO A 122 -14.90 -2.73 16.40
N CYS A 123 -14.80 -3.46 15.28
CA CYS A 123 -13.60 -3.38 14.45
C CYS A 123 -13.43 -1.97 13.90
N ARG A 124 -12.20 -1.62 13.53
CA ARG A 124 -11.84 -0.25 13.15
C ARG A 124 -10.96 -0.23 11.91
N LEU A 125 -11.08 0.84 11.13
CA LEU A 125 -10.03 1.24 10.20
C LEU A 125 -9.13 2.24 10.93
N ALA A 126 -7.85 1.95 11.06
CA ALA A 126 -6.88 2.82 11.71
C ALA A 126 -6.04 3.56 10.68
N LEU A 127 -5.72 4.82 10.99
CA LEU A 127 -4.60 5.54 10.42
C LEU A 127 -3.47 5.47 11.45
N THR A 128 -2.34 4.88 11.07
CA THR A 128 -1.16 4.74 11.92
C THR A 128 0.03 5.44 11.28
N ASP A 129 1.00 5.84 12.10
CA ASP A 129 2.30 6.26 11.57
C ASP A 129 3.19 5.04 11.26
N ASN A 130 4.39 5.29 10.72
CA ASN A 130 5.33 4.23 10.40
C ASN A 130 5.90 3.47 11.62
N THR A 131 5.68 3.96 12.85
CA THR A 131 6.06 3.26 14.09
C THR A 131 4.95 2.34 14.61
N GLY A 132 3.77 2.37 13.97
CA GLY A 132 2.58 1.65 14.41
C GLY A 132 1.72 2.43 15.40
N ALA A 133 2.07 3.69 15.72
CA ALA A 133 1.26 4.50 16.62
C ALA A 133 -0.05 4.89 15.93
N VAL A 134 -1.18 4.63 16.59
CA VAL A 134 -2.51 4.96 16.09
C VAL A 134 -2.73 6.48 16.17
N LEU A 135 -2.90 7.11 15.02
CA LEU A 135 -3.17 8.54 14.91
C LEU A 135 -4.67 8.84 15.04
N THR A 136 -5.50 8.00 14.44
CA THR A 136 -6.98 8.08 14.53
C THR A 136 -7.61 6.79 14.03
N THR A 137 -8.88 6.56 14.35
CA THR A 137 -9.63 5.38 13.92
C THR A 137 -11.07 5.71 13.51
N VAL A 138 -11.66 4.84 12.71
CA VAL A 138 -13.08 4.87 12.34
C VAL A 138 -13.69 3.51 12.62
N ALA A 139 -14.80 3.47 13.35
CA ALA A 139 -15.54 2.24 13.63
C ALA A 139 -16.14 1.64 12.34
N LEU A 140 -16.08 0.32 12.23
CA LEU A 140 -16.59 -0.49 11.13
C LEU A 140 -17.63 -1.50 11.65
N GLY A 141 -18.74 -1.62 10.94
CA GLY A 141 -19.83 -2.55 11.22
C GLY A 141 -20.03 -3.53 10.07
N PHE A 142 -19.53 -4.76 10.22
CA PHE A 142 -19.76 -5.85 9.29
C PHE A 142 -21.10 -6.54 9.55
N ARG A 143 -21.71 -7.12 8.51
CA ARG A 143 -22.97 -7.87 8.65
C ARG A 143 -22.71 -9.19 9.41
N PRO A 144 -23.43 -9.48 10.52
CA PRO A 144 -23.20 -10.66 11.37
C PRO A 144 -23.22 -12.03 10.67
N HIS A 145 -23.83 -12.13 9.48
CA HIS A 145 -23.87 -13.32 8.64
C HIS A 145 -23.54 -13.03 7.17
N GLY A 146 -22.80 -11.94 6.91
CA GLY A 146 -22.33 -11.62 5.57
C GLY A 146 -21.44 -12.73 5.02
N ALA A 147 -21.55 -13.01 3.72
CA ALA A 147 -20.66 -13.93 3.03
C ALA A 147 -19.20 -13.44 3.17
N LEU A 148 -18.28 -14.41 3.29
CA LEU A 148 -16.86 -14.14 3.17
C LEU A 148 -16.48 -14.02 1.69
N GLU A 149 -15.46 -13.23 1.40
CA GLU A 149 -14.93 -13.12 0.05
C GLU A 149 -14.32 -14.46 -0.37
N ALA A 150 -14.48 -14.83 -1.64
CA ALA A 150 -13.76 -15.96 -2.20
C ALA A 150 -12.25 -15.68 -2.20
N ALA A 151 -11.45 -16.75 -2.12
CA ALA A 151 -10.01 -16.65 -2.28
C ALA A 151 -9.64 -16.01 -3.65
N PRO A 152 -8.50 -15.31 -3.73
CA PRO A 152 -8.04 -14.76 -4.98
C PRO A 152 -7.81 -15.84 -6.06
N THR A 153 -7.83 -15.42 -7.31
CA THR A 153 -7.68 -16.32 -8.47
C THR A 153 -6.65 -15.76 -9.44
N VAL A 154 -5.93 -16.64 -10.12
CA VAL A 154 -5.04 -16.30 -11.23
C VAL A 154 -5.26 -17.28 -12.38
N GLY A 155 -5.23 -16.78 -13.60
CA GLY A 155 -5.25 -17.54 -14.84
C GLY A 155 -4.27 -16.96 -15.86
N ALA A 156 -3.80 -17.79 -16.79
CA ALA A 156 -2.95 -17.38 -17.90
C ALA A 156 -3.55 -17.90 -19.22
N ASP A 157 -3.57 -17.06 -20.25
CA ASP A 157 -4.03 -17.45 -21.59
C ASP A 157 -3.09 -16.91 -22.69
N PRO A 158 -2.52 -17.77 -23.54
CA PRO A 158 -2.53 -19.24 -23.44
C PRO A 158 -1.72 -19.71 -22.23
N SER A 159 -2.03 -20.90 -21.70
CA SER A 159 -1.26 -21.56 -20.64
C SER A 159 -0.54 -22.82 -21.09
N GLU A 160 -0.76 -23.28 -22.32
CA GLU A 160 -0.17 -24.51 -22.86
C GLU A 160 0.38 -24.32 -24.27
N GLY A 161 1.28 -25.20 -24.69
CA GLY A 161 1.93 -25.13 -25.99
C GLY A 161 2.82 -23.90 -26.16
N LEU A 162 3.30 -23.34 -25.04
CA LEU A 162 4.04 -22.09 -25.02
C LEU A 162 5.42 -22.24 -25.66
N VAL A 163 5.87 -21.20 -26.36
CA VAL A 163 7.25 -21.09 -26.85
C VAL A 163 8.05 -20.10 -26.01
N ASP A 164 9.36 -20.21 -26.05
CA ASP A 164 10.25 -19.32 -25.30
C ASP A 164 10.02 -17.85 -25.69
N GLY A 165 9.90 -16.97 -24.70
CA GLY A 165 9.66 -15.53 -24.90
C GLY A 165 8.23 -15.16 -25.32
N GLN A 166 7.28 -16.10 -25.27
CA GLN A 166 5.88 -15.82 -25.58
C GLN A 166 5.23 -14.93 -24.52
N SER A 167 4.32 -14.04 -24.94
CA SER A 167 3.44 -13.29 -24.02
C SER A 167 2.22 -14.15 -23.66
N VAL A 168 1.87 -14.17 -22.38
CA VAL A 168 0.62 -14.74 -21.87
C VAL A 168 -0.19 -13.65 -21.18
N HIS A 169 -1.49 -13.68 -21.41
CA HIS A 169 -2.45 -12.79 -20.78
C HIS A 169 -2.80 -13.32 -19.38
N VAL A 170 -2.32 -12.65 -18.34
CA VAL A 170 -2.57 -13.01 -16.95
C VAL A 170 -3.75 -12.24 -16.41
N THR A 171 -4.77 -12.98 -15.96
CA THR A 171 -5.97 -12.41 -15.34
C THR A 171 -6.16 -12.92 -13.94
N GLY A 172 -6.86 -12.13 -13.12
CA GLY A 172 -7.13 -12.53 -11.74
C GLY A 172 -8.14 -11.65 -11.03
N ARG A 173 -8.69 -12.16 -9.92
CA ARG A 173 -9.72 -11.49 -9.11
C ARG A 173 -9.43 -11.67 -7.63
N GLY A 174 -10.00 -10.79 -6.80
CA GLY A 174 -9.90 -10.87 -5.35
C GLY A 174 -8.64 -10.22 -4.78
N TYR A 175 -7.96 -9.37 -5.54
CA TYR A 175 -6.78 -8.65 -5.08
C TYR A 175 -7.14 -7.31 -4.42
N GLU A 176 -6.17 -6.70 -3.73
CA GLU A 176 -6.31 -5.33 -3.25
C GLU A 176 -6.41 -4.37 -4.46
N PRO A 177 -7.33 -3.38 -4.48
CA PRO A 177 -7.42 -2.41 -5.56
C PRO A 177 -6.21 -1.47 -5.64
N GLN A 178 -5.86 -1.08 -6.88
CA GLN A 178 -4.74 -0.16 -7.14
C GLN A 178 -3.44 -0.58 -6.45
N TYR A 179 -3.17 -1.88 -6.42
CA TYR A 179 -2.03 -2.49 -5.74
C TYR A 179 -1.16 -3.29 -6.70
N HIS A 180 0.15 -3.29 -6.46
CA HIS A 180 1.13 -3.98 -7.29
C HIS A 180 1.33 -5.39 -6.76
N SER A 181 0.36 -6.28 -7.01
CA SER A 181 0.50 -7.70 -6.69
C SER A 181 1.60 -8.32 -7.55
N LEU A 182 2.54 -9.02 -6.92
CA LEU A 182 3.74 -9.52 -7.59
C LEU A 182 3.45 -10.80 -8.38
N VAL A 183 3.15 -10.64 -9.67
CA VAL A 183 3.01 -11.75 -10.63
C VAL A 183 4.38 -12.13 -11.18
N MET A 184 4.79 -13.38 -10.98
CA MET A 184 6.07 -13.92 -11.45
C MET A 184 5.92 -15.29 -12.07
N GLU A 185 6.84 -15.61 -12.97
CA GLU A 185 7.05 -16.97 -13.46
C GLU A 185 7.98 -17.71 -12.50
N CYS A 186 7.57 -18.87 -12.03
CA CYS A 186 8.27 -19.64 -11.01
C CYS A 186 8.43 -21.10 -11.40
N ALA A 187 9.44 -21.76 -10.83
CA ALA A 187 9.49 -23.22 -10.85
C ALA A 187 8.23 -23.77 -10.15
N ALA A 188 7.64 -24.83 -10.71
CA ALA A 188 6.43 -25.41 -10.14
C ALA A 188 6.61 -25.79 -8.66
N GLY A 189 5.61 -25.47 -7.83
CA GLY A 189 5.65 -25.69 -6.38
C GLY A 189 6.47 -24.68 -5.58
N SER A 190 7.00 -23.62 -6.19
CA SER A 190 7.70 -22.56 -5.44
C SER A 190 6.73 -21.82 -4.51
N THR A 191 7.04 -21.81 -3.21
CA THR A 191 6.30 -21.07 -2.19
C THR A 191 6.91 -19.71 -1.87
N GLU A 192 8.04 -19.38 -2.47
CA GLU A 192 8.79 -18.15 -2.25
C GLU A 192 9.23 -17.52 -3.56
N ALA A 193 9.36 -16.19 -3.56
CA ALA A 193 9.81 -15.40 -4.72
C ALA A 193 11.23 -15.76 -5.18
N THR A 194 12.04 -16.36 -4.30
CA THR A 194 13.41 -16.81 -4.58
C THR A 194 13.47 -17.90 -5.65
N GLY A 195 12.41 -18.72 -5.78
CA GLY A 195 12.25 -19.74 -6.82
C GLY A 195 11.70 -19.24 -8.15
N CYS A 196 11.65 -17.92 -8.33
CA CYS A 196 11.02 -17.29 -9.49
C CYS A 196 12.01 -16.51 -10.35
N ARG A 197 11.60 -16.23 -11.58
CA ARG A 197 12.30 -15.35 -12.50
C ARG A 197 12.17 -13.91 -12.04
N THR A 198 13.29 -13.19 -12.02
CA THR A 198 13.29 -11.76 -11.67
C THR A 198 12.44 -10.96 -12.66
N ARG A 199 11.54 -10.13 -12.14
CA ARG A 199 10.70 -9.22 -12.93
C ARG A 199 10.75 -7.80 -12.35
N GLY A 200 10.51 -6.81 -13.21
CA GLY A 200 10.26 -5.44 -12.77
C GLY A 200 8.95 -5.29 -11.99
N ARG A 201 8.68 -4.09 -11.47
CA ARG A 201 7.43 -3.79 -10.76
C ARG A 201 6.23 -4.02 -11.70
N PRO A 202 5.25 -4.85 -11.32
CA PRO A 202 4.06 -5.09 -12.13
C PRO A 202 3.17 -3.84 -12.21
N PRO A 203 2.26 -3.74 -13.18
CA PRO A 203 1.16 -2.77 -13.15
C PRO A 203 0.33 -2.93 -11.86
N ALA A 204 -0.40 -1.87 -11.51
CA ALA A 204 -1.35 -1.95 -10.41
C ALA A 204 -2.61 -2.71 -10.86
N THR A 205 -3.23 -3.43 -9.93
CA THR A 205 -4.59 -3.95 -10.09
C THR A 205 -5.59 -2.82 -10.36
N THR A 206 -6.69 -3.16 -11.02
CA THR A 206 -7.79 -2.21 -11.27
C THR A 206 -8.46 -1.74 -9.97
N ASP A 207 -9.36 -0.76 -10.08
CA ASP A 207 -10.18 -0.26 -8.96
C ASP A 207 -11.08 -1.33 -8.33
N GLN A 208 -11.27 -2.47 -9.00
CA GLN A 208 -12.03 -3.63 -8.52
C GLN A 208 -11.11 -4.78 -8.08
N GLY A 209 -9.80 -4.54 -7.92
CA GLY A 209 -8.86 -5.58 -7.50
C GLY A 209 -8.67 -6.70 -8.53
N ARG A 210 -8.71 -6.36 -9.82
CA ARG A 210 -8.44 -7.31 -10.91
C ARG A 210 -6.99 -7.22 -11.37
N LEU A 211 -6.38 -8.37 -11.60
CA LEU A 211 -5.17 -8.49 -12.43
C LEU A 211 -5.59 -8.60 -13.89
N ASP A 212 -4.86 -7.90 -14.73
CA ASP A 212 -5.08 -7.81 -16.17
C ASP A 212 -3.76 -7.30 -16.78
N GLU A 213 -2.86 -8.22 -17.12
CA GLU A 213 -1.55 -7.86 -17.66
C GLU A 213 -0.96 -8.90 -18.62
N GLU A 214 -0.11 -8.43 -19.51
CA GLU A 214 0.73 -9.29 -20.36
C GLU A 214 2.04 -9.64 -19.64
N VAL A 215 2.34 -10.94 -19.58
CA VAL A 215 3.57 -11.47 -19.00
C VAL A 215 4.33 -12.26 -20.05
N VAL A 216 5.56 -11.84 -20.34
CA VAL A 216 6.47 -12.64 -21.15
C VAL A 216 7.03 -13.77 -20.30
N VAL A 217 6.84 -15.01 -20.73
CA VAL A 217 7.31 -16.23 -20.06
C VAL A 217 8.50 -16.82 -20.80
N SER A 218 9.35 -17.56 -20.10
CA SER A 218 10.60 -18.13 -20.62
C SER A 218 10.65 -19.64 -20.40
N ALA A 219 10.93 -20.39 -21.46
CA ALA A 219 11.02 -21.85 -21.39
C ALA A 219 12.18 -22.29 -20.48
N SER A 220 13.20 -21.45 -20.32
CA SER A 220 14.24 -21.61 -19.31
C SER A 220 14.66 -20.27 -18.74
N PHE A 221 14.95 -20.23 -17.45
CA PHE A 221 15.43 -19.03 -16.77
C PHE A 221 16.29 -19.35 -15.54
N THR A 222 17.01 -18.34 -15.06
CA THR A 222 17.70 -18.40 -13.77
C THR A 222 16.82 -17.76 -12.71
N THR A 223 16.52 -18.51 -11.65
CA THR A 223 15.78 -18.04 -10.48
C THR A 223 16.57 -16.98 -9.71
N VAL A 224 15.90 -16.23 -8.83
CA VAL A 224 16.54 -15.26 -7.95
C VAL A 224 17.62 -15.90 -7.05
N ASP A 225 17.43 -17.16 -6.63
CA ASP A 225 18.42 -17.92 -5.86
C ASP A 225 19.56 -18.55 -6.71
N GLY A 226 19.57 -18.30 -8.03
CA GLY A 226 20.67 -18.67 -8.93
C GLY A 226 20.55 -20.05 -9.59
N ARG A 227 19.45 -20.79 -9.40
CA ARG A 227 19.22 -22.08 -10.06
C ARG A 227 18.69 -21.88 -11.48
N THR A 228 19.16 -22.70 -12.42
CA THR A 228 18.56 -22.78 -13.75
C THR A 228 17.34 -23.69 -13.72
N VAL A 229 16.23 -23.19 -14.26
CA VAL A 229 14.96 -23.90 -14.42
C VAL A 229 14.71 -24.11 -15.91
N ASP A 230 14.25 -25.30 -16.29
CA ASP A 230 13.73 -25.61 -17.61
C ASP A 230 12.27 -26.04 -17.47
N CYS A 231 11.35 -25.17 -17.89
CA CYS A 231 9.91 -25.33 -17.76
C CYS A 231 9.33 -26.42 -18.67
N ARG A 232 10.13 -26.97 -19.59
CA ARG A 232 9.73 -28.08 -20.47
C ARG A 232 9.91 -29.43 -19.79
N VAL A 233 10.66 -29.48 -18.69
CA VAL A 233 10.94 -30.69 -17.92
C VAL A 233 10.09 -30.68 -16.65
N ALA A 234 9.59 -31.84 -16.25
CA ALA A 234 8.84 -31.97 -15.00
C ALA A 234 9.70 -31.48 -13.80
N PRO A 235 9.13 -30.74 -12.84
CA PRO A 235 7.68 -30.50 -12.65
C PRO A 235 7.09 -29.34 -13.48
N GLY A 236 7.87 -28.64 -14.30
CA GLY A 236 7.43 -27.51 -15.11
C GLY A 236 7.45 -26.18 -14.34
N CYS A 237 6.62 -25.24 -14.79
CA CYS A 237 6.56 -23.88 -14.25
C CYS A 237 5.12 -23.40 -14.04
N GLU A 238 4.98 -22.34 -13.24
CA GLU A 238 3.72 -21.72 -12.90
C GLU A 238 3.85 -20.19 -12.97
N VAL A 239 2.76 -19.51 -13.32
CA VAL A 239 2.58 -18.09 -13.00
C VAL A 239 2.05 -18.02 -11.57
N VAL A 240 2.78 -17.33 -10.69
CA VAL A 240 2.47 -17.22 -9.27
C VAL A 240 2.29 -15.76 -8.89
N VAL A 241 1.25 -15.47 -8.10
CA VAL A 241 1.04 -14.15 -7.50
C VAL A 241 1.32 -14.22 -6.01
N PHE A 242 2.35 -13.52 -5.55
CA PHE A 242 2.73 -13.47 -4.12
C PHE A 242 2.18 -12.24 -3.41
N GLY A 243 2.14 -12.32 -2.07
CA GLY A 243 2.08 -11.15 -1.21
C GLY A 243 0.90 -10.26 -1.55
N THR A 244 -0.25 -10.90 -1.76
CA THR A 244 -1.47 -10.31 -2.30
C THR A 244 -2.04 -9.21 -1.41
N ARG A 245 -1.58 -9.11 -0.14
CA ARG A 245 -2.21 -8.31 0.93
C ARG A 245 -3.71 -8.55 0.97
N VAL A 246 -4.09 -9.80 0.69
CA VAL A 246 -5.47 -10.26 0.70
C VAL A 246 -5.63 -11.48 1.58
N ARG A 247 -6.87 -11.70 1.98
CA ARG A 247 -7.34 -12.89 2.66
C ARG A 247 -7.37 -14.06 1.67
N GLY A 248 -6.66 -15.14 2.00
CA GLY A 248 -6.49 -16.30 1.14
C GLY A 248 -5.09 -16.90 1.29
N PRO A 249 -4.70 -17.84 0.42
CA PRO A 249 -3.34 -18.38 0.44
C PRO A 249 -2.31 -17.27 0.14
N HIS A 250 -1.13 -17.37 0.77
CA HIS A 250 -0.04 -16.39 0.60
C HIS A 250 0.43 -16.25 -0.85
N SER A 251 0.16 -17.27 -1.66
CA SER A 251 0.30 -17.25 -3.11
C SER A 251 -0.87 -17.96 -3.78
N VAL A 252 -1.17 -17.54 -5.00
CA VAL A 252 -2.03 -18.29 -5.93
C VAL A 252 -1.25 -18.53 -7.20
N SER A 253 -1.41 -19.72 -7.80
CA SER A 253 -0.66 -20.09 -8.99
C SER A 253 -1.55 -20.66 -10.09
N HIS A 254 -1.05 -20.55 -11.32
CA HIS A 254 -1.61 -21.16 -12.51
C HIS A 254 -0.48 -21.86 -13.29
N PRO A 255 -0.59 -23.18 -13.56
CA PRO A 255 0.41 -23.88 -14.36
C PRO A 255 0.57 -23.30 -15.76
N VAL A 256 1.81 -23.28 -16.25
CA VAL A 256 2.13 -22.95 -17.64
C VAL A 256 2.99 -24.06 -18.25
N ARG A 257 2.68 -24.45 -19.48
CA ARG A 257 3.32 -25.59 -20.17
C ARG A 257 3.93 -25.16 -21.48
N PHE A 258 5.24 -25.34 -21.59
CA PHE A 258 5.98 -25.10 -22.82
C PHE A 258 5.95 -26.31 -23.73
N ALA A 259 5.94 -26.06 -25.03
CA ALA A 259 6.19 -27.10 -26.01
C ALA A 259 7.59 -27.71 -25.80
N PRO A 260 7.78 -29.02 -26.05
CA PRO A 260 9.10 -29.62 -26.04
C PRO A 260 10.05 -28.89 -26.98
N ALA A 261 11.35 -28.93 -26.68
CA ALA A 261 12.36 -28.40 -27.59
C ALA A 261 12.24 -29.12 -28.95
N SER A 262 12.09 -28.38 -30.04
CA SER A 262 12.25 -28.95 -31.38
C SER A 262 13.67 -29.53 -31.48
N ALA A 263 13.78 -30.82 -31.82
CA ALA A 263 15.09 -31.38 -32.15
C ALA A 263 15.69 -30.60 -33.34
N PRO A 264 17.00 -30.29 -33.34
CA PRO A 264 17.62 -29.68 -34.51
C PRO A 264 17.37 -30.60 -35.70
N ALA A 265 16.91 -30.04 -36.83
CA ALA A 265 16.76 -30.78 -38.07
C ALA A 265 18.12 -31.36 -38.43
N GLY A 266 18.25 -32.69 -38.35
CA GLY A 266 19.48 -33.39 -38.73
C GLY A 266 19.77 -33.10 -40.20
N GLY A 267 20.94 -32.52 -40.46
CA GLY A 267 21.52 -32.39 -41.79
C GLY A 267 22.20 -33.67 -42.25
#